data_AF-A0A7Y5BT13-F1
#
_entry.id   AF-A0A7Y5BT13-F1
#
_cell.length_a   1.000
_cell.length_b   1.000
_cell.length_c   1.000
_cell.angle_alpha   90.00
_cell.angle_beta   90.00
_cell.angle_gamma   90.00
#
_symmetry.space_group_name_H-M   'P 1'
#
loop_
_entity.id
_entity.type
_entity.pdbx_description
1 polymer ?
#
loop_
_entity_poly.entity_id
_entity_poly.type
_entity_poly.pdbx_seq_one_letter_code
_entity_poly.pdbx_strand_id
1 'polypeptide(L)'
;MNTNDEQAANDWSVADVMIILTPLLPEAYKAKFLARARTMIEPGARLAALLSLASVLPEPETTTLCDEAFALAEGIGNPWVRVRSLSEVYEVLPPAHRERFLEAALTAVEQITNEWHKRRAMIPLARHLSDEQAARAAEMARAITGPQTRVEVLARFARVLPESERIDVFQRLPEISDEAARVNALMGMLAHVPDETKKLALTRLQELTLPAPRIQALTGLGKFFPAHQEAFVREAVGFAHGMADEMERLYAWLGLLRHLPETEKAEIWPGLWVFVQGMDDPSFKAGLMMSVARFAPDEEKAACWQEVLATVRQMEGVRRPTMLALLCETLPEAARPAMLDEVLAQI
;
A
#
# COMPACT_ATOMS: atom_id res chain seq x y z
N MET A 1 20.31 -15.44 10.94
CA MET A 1 19.53 -14.26 11.34
C MET A 1 19.75 -14.09 12.83
N ASN A 2 20.07 -12.89 13.35
CA ASN A 2 20.32 -12.75 14.79
C ASN A 2 18.98 -12.70 15.54
N THR A 3 18.96 -13.12 16.80
CA THR A 3 17.76 -13.12 17.68
C THR A 3 17.03 -11.78 17.71
N ASN A 4 17.77 -10.67 17.58
CA ASN A 4 17.19 -9.32 17.50
C ASN A 4 16.43 -9.05 16.18
N ASP A 5 16.87 -9.61 15.05
CA ASP A 5 16.21 -9.43 13.75
C ASP A 5 14.90 -10.23 13.69
N GLU A 6 14.90 -11.43 14.28
CA GLU A 6 13.71 -12.27 14.41
C GLU A 6 12.69 -11.63 15.35
N GLN A 7 13.14 -11.06 16.47
CA GLN A 7 12.27 -10.33 17.38
C GLN A 7 11.68 -9.07 16.74
N ALA A 8 12.47 -8.32 15.96
CA ALA A 8 11.98 -7.16 15.24
C ALA A 8 10.93 -7.54 14.17
N ALA A 9 11.15 -8.62 13.43
CA ALA A 9 10.18 -9.14 12.47
C ALA A 9 8.88 -9.61 13.16
N ASN A 10 9.00 -10.22 14.34
CA ASN A 10 7.86 -10.62 15.16
C ASN A 10 7.08 -9.41 15.67
N ASP A 11 7.76 -8.35 16.14
CA ASP A 11 7.10 -7.13 16.61
C ASP A 11 6.28 -6.46 15.48
N TRP A 12 6.81 -6.40 14.26
CA TRP A 12 6.07 -5.91 13.09
C TRP A 12 4.82 -6.76 12.79
N SER A 13 4.94 -8.08 12.81
CA SER A 13 3.78 -8.96 12.61
C SER A 13 2.69 -8.72 13.67
N VAL A 14 3.08 -8.61 14.94
CA VAL A 14 2.15 -8.33 16.03
C VAL A 14 1.52 -6.93 15.88
N ALA A 15 2.31 -5.93 15.47
CA ALA A 15 1.78 -4.59 15.20
C ALA A 15 0.75 -4.61 14.05
N ASP A 16 1.00 -5.35 12.97
CA ASP A 16 0.04 -5.52 11.88
C ASP A 16 -1.26 -6.19 12.36
N VAL A 17 -1.16 -7.25 13.15
CA VAL A 17 -2.33 -7.90 13.79
C VAL A 17 -3.11 -6.89 14.62
N MET A 18 -2.41 -6.09 15.43
CA MET A 18 -3.06 -5.08 16.26
C MET A 18 -3.75 -4.02 15.40
N ILE A 19 -3.11 -3.53 14.34
CA ILE A 19 -3.72 -2.59 13.39
C ILE A 19 -5.02 -3.14 12.81
N ILE A 20 -5.00 -4.39 12.32
CA ILE A 20 -6.15 -5.04 11.69
C ILE A 20 -7.28 -5.27 12.69
N LEU A 21 -6.96 -5.73 13.90
CA LEU A 21 -7.99 -6.10 14.88
C LEU A 21 -8.52 -4.93 15.71
N THR A 22 -7.81 -3.79 15.77
CA THR A 22 -8.21 -2.66 16.64
C THR A 22 -9.63 -2.15 16.36
N PRO A 23 -10.09 -1.96 15.11
CA PRO A 23 -11.48 -1.58 14.83
C PRO A 23 -12.53 -2.60 15.31
N LEU A 24 -12.12 -3.86 15.50
CA LEU A 24 -12.97 -4.96 15.93
C LEU A 24 -12.78 -5.32 17.41
N LEU A 25 -11.93 -4.57 18.13
CA LEU A 25 -11.43 -4.96 19.44
C LEU A 25 -12.47 -4.74 20.54
N PRO A 26 -12.91 -5.81 21.24
CA PRO A 26 -13.74 -5.65 22.43
C PRO A 26 -13.00 -4.86 23.52
N GLU A 27 -13.74 -4.07 24.31
CA GLU A 27 -13.19 -3.20 25.36
C GLU A 27 -12.24 -3.95 26.33
N ALA A 28 -12.60 -5.20 26.67
CA ALA A 28 -11.83 -6.06 27.57
C ALA A 28 -10.39 -6.34 27.10
N TYR A 29 -10.11 -6.22 25.81
CA TYR A 29 -8.79 -6.54 25.23
C TYR A 29 -7.89 -5.31 25.02
N LYS A 30 -8.41 -4.08 25.14
CA LYS A 30 -7.64 -2.84 24.95
C LYS A 30 -6.43 -2.75 25.90
N ALA A 31 -6.62 -3.12 27.18
CA ALA A 31 -5.53 -3.10 28.16
C ALA A 31 -4.42 -4.13 27.83
N LYS A 32 -4.80 -5.32 27.35
CA LYS A 32 -3.84 -6.35 26.91
C LYS A 32 -3.04 -5.87 25.70
N PHE A 33 -3.72 -5.27 24.72
CA PHE A 33 -3.09 -4.70 23.52
C PHE A 33 -2.13 -3.57 23.89
N LEU A 34 -2.52 -2.65 24.77
CA LEU A 34 -1.65 -1.56 25.20
C LEU A 34 -0.40 -2.07 25.92
N ALA A 35 -0.57 -3.05 26.82
CA ALA A 35 0.56 -3.70 27.48
C ALA A 35 1.49 -4.37 26.46
N ARG A 36 0.94 -5.09 25.47
CA ARG A 36 1.71 -5.75 24.42
C ARG A 36 2.47 -4.74 23.56
N ALA A 37 1.84 -3.68 23.09
CA ALA A 37 2.47 -2.62 22.31
C ALA A 37 3.71 -2.05 23.04
N ARG A 38 3.57 -1.70 24.32
CA ARG A 38 4.67 -1.13 25.11
C ARG A 38 5.88 -2.06 25.30
N THR A 39 5.71 -3.37 25.15
CA THR A 39 6.80 -4.36 25.23
C THR A 39 7.58 -4.53 23.93
N MET A 40 7.07 -4.08 22.78
CA MET A 40 7.73 -4.25 21.47
C MET A 40 9.07 -3.53 21.47
N ILE A 41 10.14 -4.17 21.01
CA ILE A 41 11.49 -3.60 20.98
C ILE A 41 11.68 -2.75 19.74
N GLU A 42 11.10 -3.15 18.60
CA GLU A 42 11.20 -2.40 17.35
C GLU A 42 10.38 -1.09 17.43
N PRO A 43 11.02 0.10 17.33
CA PRO A 43 10.34 1.38 17.55
C PRO A 43 9.21 1.67 16.57
N GLY A 44 9.33 1.27 15.30
CA GLY A 44 8.29 1.47 14.29
C GLY A 44 7.05 0.60 14.54
N ALA A 45 7.25 -0.67 14.87
CA ALA A 45 6.18 -1.59 15.24
C ALA A 45 5.47 -1.12 16.52
N ARG A 46 6.24 -0.71 17.54
CA ARG A 46 5.69 -0.11 18.76
C ARG A 46 4.86 1.14 18.44
N LEU A 47 5.39 2.05 17.62
CA LEU A 47 4.69 3.25 17.18
C LEU A 47 3.34 2.92 16.54
N ALA A 48 3.35 1.98 15.59
CA ALA A 48 2.16 1.53 14.87
C ALA A 48 1.10 0.90 15.78
N ALA A 49 1.52 0.06 16.73
CA ALA A 49 0.65 -0.58 17.68
C ALA A 49 0.03 0.39 18.71
N LEU A 50 0.77 1.42 19.15
CA LEU A 50 0.23 2.45 20.05
C LEU A 50 -0.79 3.33 19.31
N LEU A 51 -0.49 3.72 18.06
CA LEU A 51 -1.36 4.60 17.29
C LEU A 51 -2.65 3.92 16.80
N SER A 52 -2.60 2.62 16.48
CA SER A 52 -3.81 1.87 16.18
C SER A 52 -4.77 1.92 17.36
N LEU A 53 -4.31 1.66 18.59
CA LEU A 53 -5.13 1.78 19.79
C LEU A 53 -5.65 3.20 20.04
N ALA A 54 -4.83 4.22 19.82
CA ALA A 54 -5.24 5.61 19.98
C ALA A 54 -6.45 5.95 19.10
N SER A 55 -6.62 5.32 17.94
CA SER A 55 -7.75 5.57 17.04
C SER A 55 -9.12 5.16 17.59
N VAL A 56 -9.17 4.32 18.65
CA VAL A 56 -10.42 3.78 19.22
C VAL A 56 -10.61 4.09 20.71
N LEU A 57 -9.71 4.87 21.31
CA LEU A 57 -9.80 5.28 22.71
C LEU A 57 -10.55 6.62 22.84
N PRO A 58 -11.20 6.87 23.98
CA PRO A 58 -11.75 8.18 24.29
C PRO A 58 -10.63 9.19 24.63
N GLU A 59 -10.99 10.47 24.64
CA GLU A 59 -10.14 11.49 25.27
C GLU A 59 -10.26 11.41 26.80
N PRO A 60 -9.18 11.65 27.57
CA PRO A 60 -7.86 12.15 27.15
C PRO A 60 -6.81 11.06 26.82
N GLU A 61 -7.19 9.78 26.84
CA GLU A 61 -6.28 8.66 26.63
C GLU A 61 -5.66 8.67 25.22
N THR A 62 -6.45 9.05 24.21
CA THR A 62 -5.99 9.21 22.82
C THR A 62 -4.84 10.22 22.72
N THR A 63 -5.02 11.42 23.25
CA THR A 63 -3.97 12.45 23.25
C THR A 63 -2.70 11.95 23.94
N THR A 64 -2.85 11.30 25.11
CA THR A 64 -1.71 10.77 25.89
C THR A 64 -0.92 9.73 25.09
N LEU A 65 -1.62 8.82 24.41
CA LEU A 65 -1.00 7.77 23.62
C LEU A 65 -0.35 8.32 22.33
N CYS A 66 -0.96 9.33 21.71
CA CYS A 66 -0.37 10.05 20.59
C CYS A 66 0.91 10.81 20.99
N ASP A 67 0.96 11.40 22.19
CA ASP A 67 2.18 12.03 22.71
C ASP A 67 3.30 11.02 23.00
N GLU A 68 2.97 9.86 23.58
CA GLU A 68 3.91 8.74 23.78
C GLU A 68 4.47 8.25 22.44
N ALA A 69 3.60 8.04 21.45
CA ALA A 69 3.96 7.66 20.09
C ALA A 69 4.85 8.71 19.42
N PHE A 70 4.52 10.00 19.56
CA PHE A 70 5.33 11.07 18.97
C PHE A 70 6.73 11.13 19.57
N ALA A 71 6.86 11.05 20.90
CA ALA A 71 8.16 11.03 21.58
C ALA A 71 9.02 9.83 21.15
N LEU A 72 8.39 8.66 20.93
CA LEU A 72 9.07 7.48 20.40
C LEU A 72 9.62 7.74 18.99
N ALA A 73 8.83 8.34 18.10
CA ALA A 73 9.25 8.67 16.74
C ALA A 73 10.40 9.69 16.73
N GLU A 74 10.35 10.72 17.58
CA GLU A 74 11.45 11.67 17.74
C GLU A 74 12.75 11.01 18.23
N GLY A 75 12.62 9.98 19.08
CA GLY A 75 13.75 9.17 19.55
C GLY A 75 14.45 8.35 18.47
N ILE A 76 13.84 8.13 17.29
CA ILE A 76 14.44 7.39 16.19
C ILE A 76 15.53 8.24 15.54
N GLY A 77 16.81 7.91 15.79
CA GLY A 77 17.95 8.72 15.32
C GLY A 77 18.22 8.68 13.81
N ASN A 78 17.78 7.64 13.10
CA ASN A 78 17.93 7.55 11.65
C ASN A 78 16.73 8.24 10.96
N PRO A 79 16.93 9.31 10.17
CA PRO A 79 15.83 10.08 9.58
C PRO A 79 15.01 9.27 8.57
N TRP A 80 15.64 8.36 7.82
CA TRP A 80 14.92 7.46 6.91
C TRP A 80 14.00 6.51 7.67
N VAL A 81 14.50 5.89 8.76
CA VAL A 81 13.69 5.01 9.60
C VAL A 81 12.55 5.79 10.24
N ARG A 82 12.84 7.00 10.75
CA ARG A 82 11.84 7.89 11.35
C ARG A 82 10.69 8.21 10.38
N VAL A 83 10.98 8.67 9.16
CA VAL A 83 9.94 8.95 8.17
C VAL A 83 9.16 7.70 7.80
N ARG A 84 9.84 6.57 7.61
CA ARG A 84 9.19 5.31 7.27
C ARG A 84 8.17 4.93 8.35
N SER A 85 8.57 4.93 9.62
CA SER A 85 7.67 4.63 10.75
C SER A 85 6.50 5.60 10.84
N LEU A 86 6.73 6.91 10.65
CA LEU A 86 5.67 7.92 10.66
C LEU A 86 4.70 7.79 9.47
N SER A 87 5.19 7.32 8.31
CA SER A 87 4.37 7.16 7.09
C SER A 87 3.49 5.92 7.15
N GLU A 88 3.99 4.83 7.73
CA GLU A 88 3.28 3.55 7.87
C GLU A 88 2.04 3.69 8.76
N VAL A 89 2.05 4.63 9.72
CA VAL A 89 0.97 4.83 10.69
C VAL A 89 -0.08 5.87 10.26
N TYR A 90 0.10 6.54 9.12
CA TYR A 90 -0.77 7.66 8.74
C TYR A 90 -2.26 7.30 8.69
N GLU A 91 -2.60 6.14 8.12
CA GLU A 91 -3.99 5.73 7.95
C GLU A 91 -4.70 5.45 9.28
N VAL A 92 -3.94 5.06 10.31
CA VAL A 92 -4.48 4.78 11.66
C VAL A 92 -4.41 5.98 12.60
N LEU A 93 -3.78 7.09 12.20
CA LEU A 93 -3.68 8.29 13.03
C LEU A 93 -5.06 8.91 13.25
N PRO A 94 -5.43 9.24 14.52
CA PRO A 94 -6.59 10.07 14.80
C PRO A 94 -6.49 11.41 14.05
N PRO A 95 -7.58 11.91 13.43
CA PRO A 95 -7.53 13.08 12.56
C PRO A 95 -6.87 14.33 13.18
N ALA A 96 -7.10 14.57 14.48
CA ALA A 96 -6.56 15.72 15.20
C ALA A 96 -5.02 15.73 15.30
N HIS A 97 -4.35 14.58 15.14
CA HIS A 97 -2.90 14.46 15.28
C HIS A 97 -2.17 14.31 13.94
N ARG A 98 -2.90 14.14 12.83
CA ARG A 98 -2.30 13.89 11.50
C ARG A 98 -1.34 14.99 11.06
N GLU A 99 -1.72 16.25 11.25
CA GLU A 99 -0.90 17.39 10.84
C GLU A 99 0.45 17.41 11.56
N ARG A 100 0.46 17.23 12.89
CA ARG A 100 1.69 17.16 13.70
C ARG A 100 2.61 16.02 13.25
N PHE A 101 2.06 14.84 12.98
CA PHE A 101 2.84 13.68 12.52
C PHE A 101 3.38 13.86 11.10
N LEU A 102 2.60 14.45 10.20
CA LEU A 102 3.07 14.79 8.85
C LEU A 102 4.19 15.82 8.87
N GLU A 103 4.09 16.82 9.75
CA GLU A 103 5.12 17.84 9.91
C GLU A 103 6.45 17.25 10.44
N ALA A 104 6.36 16.33 11.42
CA ALA A 104 7.52 15.58 11.89
C ALA A 104 8.12 14.69 10.79
N ALA A 105 7.28 14.05 9.96
CA ALA A 105 7.74 13.27 8.82
C ALA A 105 8.47 14.16 7.81
N LEU A 106 7.91 15.31 7.43
CA LEU A 106 8.57 16.25 6.51
C LEU A 106 9.91 16.76 7.05
N THR A 107 9.96 17.14 8.31
CA THR A 107 11.21 17.54 8.97
C THR A 107 12.26 16.43 8.92
N ALA A 108 11.85 15.18 9.09
CA ALA A 108 12.76 14.05 8.97
C ALA A 108 13.20 13.80 7.51
N VAL A 109 12.33 14.04 6.51
CA VAL A 109 12.72 13.97 5.08
C VAL A 109 13.82 14.98 4.75
N GLU A 110 13.78 16.19 5.32
CA GLU A 110 14.80 17.22 5.10
C GLU A 110 16.19 16.77 5.52
N GLN A 111 16.26 15.96 6.59
CA GLN A 111 17.50 15.41 7.14
C GLN A 111 18.04 14.24 6.32
N ILE A 112 17.28 13.70 5.37
CA ILE A 112 17.74 12.60 4.50
C ILE A 112 18.67 13.16 3.43
N THR A 113 19.90 12.66 3.37
CA THR A 113 20.91 13.04 2.36
C THR A 113 20.93 12.11 1.15
N ASN A 114 20.62 10.83 1.35
CA ASN A 114 20.57 9.85 0.28
C ASN A 114 19.32 10.04 -0.59
N GLU A 115 19.49 10.30 -1.88
CA GLU A 115 18.37 10.59 -2.79
C GLU A 115 17.40 9.43 -2.96
N TRP A 116 17.88 8.19 -2.91
CA TRP A 116 17.00 7.01 -2.98
C TRP A 116 16.10 6.93 -1.74
N HIS A 117 16.63 7.15 -0.54
CA HIS A 117 15.83 7.25 0.68
C HIS A 117 14.89 8.45 0.64
N LYS A 118 15.35 9.61 0.15
CA LYS A 118 14.54 10.83 0.06
C LYS A 118 13.35 10.61 -0.87
N ARG A 119 13.58 10.03 -2.05
CA ARG A 119 12.51 9.61 -2.99
C ARG A 119 11.52 8.67 -2.32
N ARG A 120 12.01 7.60 -1.70
CA ARG A 120 11.15 6.60 -1.04
C ARG A 120 10.35 7.18 0.13
N ALA A 121 10.82 8.26 0.74
CA ALA A 121 10.15 8.94 1.84
C ALA A 121 9.10 9.93 1.33
N MET A 122 9.40 10.70 0.28
CA MET A 122 8.53 11.75 -0.24
C MET A 122 7.31 11.21 -1.01
N ILE A 123 7.50 10.17 -1.83
CA ILE A 123 6.42 9.66 -2.70
C ILE A 123 5.18 9.21 -1.90
N PRO A 124 5.29 8.39 -0.83
CA PRO A 124 4.14 7.95 -0.06
C PRO A 124 3.44 9.09 0.68
N LEU A 125 4.19 10.10 1.14
CA LEU A 125 3.67 11.25 1.87
C LEU A 125 2.84 12.20 1.00
N ALA A 126 3.13 12.29 -0.31
CA ALA A 126 2.58 13.32 -1.19
C ALA A 126 1.05 13.44 -1.18
N ARG A 127 0.33 12.31 -1.05
CA ARG A 127 -1.15 12.26 -1.01
C ARG A 127 -1.76 12.74 0.31
N HIS A 128 -0.95 12.92 1.34
CA HIS A 128 -1.39 13.25 2.69
C HIS A 128 -1.06 14.69 3.10
N LEU A 129 -0.09 15.31 2.45
CA LEU A 129 0.34 16.67 2.76
C LEU A 129 -0.76 17.69 2.43
N SER A 130 -0.82 18.78 3.21
CA SER A 130 -1.52 20.00 2.83
C SER A 130 -0.86 20.67 1.61
N ASP A 131 -1.50 21.67 1.00
CA ASP A 131 -0.92 22.41 -0.14
C ASP A 131 0.38 23.10 0.25
N GLU A 132 0.44 23.70 1.44
CA GLU A 132 1.65 24.35 1.97
C GLU A 132 2.79 23.34 2.19
N GLN A 133 2.48 22.21 2.82
CA GLN A 133 3.43 21.12 3.06
C GLN A 133 3.94 20.50 1.75
N ALA A 134 3.05 20.31 0.77
CA ALA A 134 3.44 19.81 -0.54
C ALA A 134 4.29 20.82 -1.32
N ALA A 135 4.05 22.13 -1.18
CA ALA A 135 4.89 23.15 -1.80
C ALA A 135 6.32 23.10 -1.23
N ARG A 136 6.47 22.98 0.10
CA ARG A 136 7.76 22.76 0.75
C ARG A 136 8.44 21.47 0.27
N ALA A 137 7.69 20.37 0.19
CA ALA A 137 8.22 19.11 -0.34
C ALA A 137 8.63 19.23 -1.83
N ALA A 138 7.91 20.00 -2.64
CA ALA A 138 8.30 20.28 -4.02
C ALA A 138 9.63 21.04 -4.10
N GLU A 139 9.90 22.01 -3.22
CA GLU A 139 11.22 22.66 -3.14
C GLU A 139 12.34 21.66 -2.83
N MET A 140 12.10 20.76 -1.88
CA MET A 140 13.04 19.68 -1.58
C MET A 140 13.29 18.76 -2.78
N ALA A 141 12.24 18.51 -3.58
CA ALA A 141 12.35 17.71 -4.79
C ALA A 141 13.18 18.42 -5.86
N ARG A 142 13.06 19.75 -6.00
CA ARG A 142 13.89 20.54 -6.93
C ARG A 142 15.39 20.48 -6.59
N ALA A 143 15.72 20.37 -5.31
CA ALA A 143 17.09 20.23 -4.84
C ALA A 143 17.71 18.84 -5.10
N ILE A 144 16.95 17.85 -5.57
CA ILE A 144 17.46 16.54 -5.96
C ILE A 144 18.33 16.68 -7.21
N THR A 145 19.54 16.13 -7.15
CA THR A 145 20.56 16.22 -8.21
C THR A 145 20.34 15.19 -9.31
N GLY A 146 19.90 13.97 -8.96
CA GLY A 146 19.54 12.93 -9.92
C GLY A 146 18.32 13.32 -10.76
N PRO A 147 18.44 13.52 -12.09
CA PRO A 147 17.36 14.05 -12.93
C PRO A 147 16.12 13.14 -12.96
N GLN A 148 16.33 11.82 -13.14
CA GLN A 148 15.25 10.82 -13.07
C GLN A 148 14.50 10.89 -11.74
N THR A 149 15.23 10.90 -10.63
CA THR A 149 14.64 10.94 -9.28
C THR A 149 13.90 12.25 -9.04
N ARG A 150 14.46 13.38 -9.47
CA ARG A 150 13.81 14.68 -9.40
C ARG A 150 12.48 14.70 -10.15
N VAL A 151 12.44 14.21 -11.40
CA VAL A 151 11.22 14.14 -12.20
C VAL A 151 10.18 13.24 -11.52
N GLU A 152 10.59 12.05 -11.06
CA GLU A 152 9.69 11.10 -10.40
C GLU A 152 9.06 11.69 -9.14
N VAL A 153 9.85 12.39 -8.31
CA VAL A 153 9.35 13.02 -7.08
C VAL A 153 8.48 14.24 -7.39
N LEU A 154 8.91 15.15 -8.28
CA LEU A 154 8.12 16.33 -8.67
C LEU A 154 6.76 15.93 -9.28
N ALA A 155 6.70 14.86 -10.06
CA ALA A 155 5.45 14.35 -10.61
C ALA A 155 4.40 14.03 -9.54
N ARG A 156 4.81 13.62 -8.32
CA ARG A 156 3.90 13.38 -7.20
C ARG A 156 3.36 14.64 -6.54
N PHE A 157 4.04 15.77 -6.73
CA PHE A 157 3.63 17.07 -6.20
C PHE A 157 2.98 17.96 -7.27
N ALA A 158 2.61 17.41 -8.43
CA ALA A 158 2.06 18.16 -9.55
C ALA A 158 0.93 19.13 -9.15
N ARG A 159 0.08 18.77 -8.18
CA ARG A 159 -1.03 19.62 -7.71
C ARG A 159 -0.63 21.01 -7.21
N VAL A 160 0.60 21.18 -6.70
CA VAL A 160 1.10 22.47 -6.17
C VAL A 160 2.11 23.15 -7.10
N LEU A 161 2.50 22.50 -8.19
CA LEU A 161 3.47 23.08 -9.13
C LEU A 161 2.78 24.12 -10.03
N PRO A 162 3.47 25.21 -10.42
CA PRO A 162 3.02 26.08 -11.51
C PRO A 162 2.77 25.30 -12.80
N GLU A 163 1.83 25.76 -13.63
CA GLU A 163 1.43 25.04 -14.85
C GLU A 163 2.60 24.76 -15.80
N SER A 164 3.48 25.74 -16.01
CA SER A 164 4.67 25.58 -16.84
C SER A 164 5.58 24.46 -16.34
N GLU A 165 5.71 24.31 -15.03
CA GLU A 165 6.52 23.26 -14.41
C GLU A 165 5.82 21.89 -14.49
N ARG A 166 4.48 21.84 -14.37
CA ARG A 166 3.72 20.60 -14.62
C ARG A 166 3.93 20.11 -16.06
N ILE A 167 3.97 21.02 -17.02
CA ILE A 167 4.24 20.69 -18.42
C ILE A 167 5.68 20.20 -18.60
N ASP A 168 6.67 20.90 -18.03
CA ASP A 168 8.09 20.48 -18.07
C ASP A 168 8.29 19.08 -17.48
N VAL A 169 7.80 18.85 -16.27
CA VAL A 169 7.91 17.54 -15.60
C VAL A 169 7.23 16.44 -16.43
N PHE A 170 6.09 16.72 -17.06
CA PHE A 170 5.38 15.75 -17.92
C PHE A 170 6.20 15.42 -19.17
N GLN A 171 6.81 16.43 -19.80
CA GLN A 171 7.65 16.23 -20.98
C GLN A 171 8.89 15.40 -20.68
N ARG A 172 9.37 15.47 -19.44
CA ARG A 172 10.57 14.78 -18.95
C ARG A 172 10.31 13.41 -18.34
N LEU A 173 9.06 12.94 -18.28
CA LEU A 173 8.74 11.56 -17.85
C LEU A 173 9.59 10.47 -18.53
N PRO A 174 9.98 10.59 -19.82
CA PRO A 174 10.89 9.63 -20.45
C PRO A 174 12.30 9.54 -19.85
N GLU A 175 12.73 10.53 -19.04
CA GLU A 175 13.98 10.45 -18.26
C GLU A 175 13.92 9.34 -17.19
N ILE A 176 12.72 8.90 -16.80
CA ILE A 176 12.54 7.79 -15.87
C ILE A 176 12.73 6.48 -16.63
N SER A 177 13.87 5.83 -16.37
CA SER A 177 14.23 4.55 -17.01
C SER A 177 13.32 3.38 -16.62
N ASP A 178 12.87 3.33 -15.37
CA ASP A 178 11.97 2.29 -14.89
C ASP A 178 10.53 2.58 -15.37
N GLU A 179 10.02 1.73 -16.26
CA GLU A 179 8.71 1.95 -16.89
C GLU A 179 7.57 1.96 -15.86
N ALA A 180 7.66 1.17 -14.79
CA ALA A 180 6.64 1.17 -13.73
C ALA A 180 6.63 2.50 -12.96
N ALA A 181 7.80 3.03 -12.58
CA ALA A 181 7.93 4.35 -11.98
C ALA A 181 7.47 5.46 -12.93
N ARG A 182 7.76 5.33 -14.22
CA ARG A 182 7.31 6.27 -15.26
C ARG A 182 5.78 6.30 -15.39
N VAL A 183 5.13 5.14 -15.41
CA VAL A 183 3.66 5.03 -15.42
C VAL A 183 3.07 5.63 -14.15
N ASN A 184 3.64 5.32 -12.99
CA ASN A 184 3.21 5.88 -11.72
C ASN A 184 3.32 7.42 -11.67
N ALA A 185 4.40 7.97 -12.21
CA ALA A 185 4.60 9.42 -12.33
C ALA A 185 3.57 10.02 -13.32
N LEU A 186 3.39 9.41 -14.49
CA LEU A 186 2.37 9.81 -15.47
C LEU A 186 0.99 9.89 -14.81
N MET A 187 0.54 8.82 -14.14
CA MET A 187 -0.77 8.75 -13.50
C MET A 187 -0.96 9.82 -12.42
N GLY A 188 0.09 10.13 -11.65
CA GLY A 188 0.07 11.19 -10.65
C GLY A 188 -0.11 12.59 -11.25
N MET A 189 0.34 12.81 -12.48
CA MET A 189 0.27 14.12 -13.14
C MET A 189 -1.03 14.36 -13.90
N LEU A 190 -1.71 13.32 -14.40
CA LEU A 190 -2.86 13.46 -15.30
C LEU A 190 -4.01 14.30 -14.74
N ALA A 191 -4.20 14.31 -13.42
CA ALA A 191 -5.23 15.13 -12.78
C ALA A 191 -4.88 16.63 -12.73
N HIS A 192 -3.63 17.01 -13.03
CA HIS A 192 -3.11 18.35 -12.80
C HIS A 192 -2.51 19.00 -14.05
N VAL A 193 -2.41 18.30 -15.17
CA VAL A 193 -1.94 18.86 -16.45
C VAL A 193 -3.10 19.36 -17.32
N PRO A 194 -2.88 20.41 -18.16
CA PRO A 194 -3.87 20.86 -19.14
C PRO A 194 -4.30 19.74 -20.10
N ASP A 195 -5.50 19.84 -20.67
CA ASP A 195 -6.04 18.78 -21.53
C ASP A 195 -5.18 18.50 -22.78
N GLU A 196 -4.55 19.52 -23.36
CA GLU A 196 -3.63 19.32 -24.49
C GLU A 196 -2.39 18.50 -24.08
N THR A 197 -1.84 18.76 -22.89
CA THR A 197 -0.74 17.94 -22.33
C THR A 197 -1.23 16.54 -21.96
N LYS A 198 -2.44 16.43 -21.41
CA LYS A 198 -3.05 15.16 -21.06
C LYS A 198 -3.15 14.23 -22.26
N LYS A 199 -3.56 14.73 -23.44
CA LYS A 199 -3.62 13.95 -24.69
C LYS A 199 -2.29 13.29 -25.07
N LEU A 200 -1.16 13.90 -24.73
CA LEU A 200 0.18 13.32 -24.97
C LEU A 200 0.43 12.04 -24.16
N ALA A 201 -0.40 11.73 -23.15
CA ALA A 201 -0.32 10.48 -22.42
C ALA A 201 -0.55 9.25 -23.31
N LEU A 202 -1.32 9.40 -24.40
CA LEU A 202 -1.48 8.35 -25.40
C LEU A 202 -0.17 8.07 -26.13
N THR A 203 0.63 9.11 -26.40
CA THR A 203 1.98 8.94 -26.94
C THR A 203 2.90 8.26 -25.93
N ARG A 204 2.85 8.66 -24.65
CA ARG A 204 3.63 8.03 -23.57
C ARG A 204 3.30 6.55 -23.38
N LEU A 205 2.04 6.17 -23.55
CA LEU A 205 1.61 4.78 -23.55
C LEU A 205 2.30 3.96 -24.64
N GLN A 206 2.48 4.52 -25.85
CA GLN A 206 3.15 3.83 -26.95
C GLN A 206 4.66 3.64 -26.73
N GLU A 207 5.28 4.44 -25.85
CA GLU A 207 6.69 4.32 -25.47
C GLU A 207 6.96 3.19 -24.46
N LEU A 208 5.90 2.57 -23.90
CA LEU A 208 6.01 1.46 -22.97
C LEU A 208 6.22 0.14 -23.72
N THR A 209 7.30 -0.55 -23.39
CA THR A 209 7.70 -1.80 -24.03
C THR A 209 7.42 -3.03 -23.17
N LEU A 210 7.40 -2.87 -21.85
CA LEU A 210 7.16 -3.97 -20.93
C LEU A 210 5.65 -4.23 -20.76
N PRO A 211 5.19 -5.50 -20.79
CA PRO A 211 3.77 -5.83 -20.67
C PRO A 211 3.12 -5.31 -19.38
N ALA A 212 3.75 -5.53 -18.22
CA ALA A 212 3.12 -5.19 -16.94
C ALA A 212 2.93 -3.67 -16.73
N PRO A 213 3.93 -2.79 -16.96
CA PRO A 213 3.72 -1.34 -16.95
C PRO A 213 2.71 -0.87 -18.00
N ARG A 214 2.67 -1.50 -19.18
CA ARG A 214 1.69 -1.16 -20.22
C ARG A 214 0.27 -1.47 -19.80
N ILE A 215 0.02 -2.65 -19.23
CA ILE A 215 -1.29 -3.02 -18.65
C ILE A 215 -1.68 -2.04 -17.54
N GLN A 216 -0.74 -1.67 -16.66
CA GLN A 216 -0.98 -0.67 -15.62
C GLN A 216 -1.37 0.69 -16.21
N ALA A 217 -0.69 1.14 -17.27
CA ALA A 217 -1.01 2.39 -17.94
C ALA A 217 -2.38 2.35 -18.62
N LEU A 218 -2.70 1.28 -19.36
CA LEU A 218 -3.99 1.10 -20.03
C LEU A 218 -5.17 1.15 -19.05
N THR A 219 -5.06 0.40 -17.94
CA THR A 219 -6.09 0.38 -16.88
C THR A 219 -6.22 1.72 -16.17
N GLY A 220 -5.10 2.42 -15.92
CA GLY A 220 -5.10 3.74 -15.31
C GLY A 220 -5.67 4.84 -16.21
N LEU A 221 -5.29 4.86 -17.48
CA LEU A 221 -5.66 5.90 -18.44
C LEU A 221 -7.16 5.90 -18.76
N GLY A 222 -7.86 4.77 -18.59
CA GLY A 222 -9.31 4.68 -18.81
C GLY A 222 -10.12 5.74 -18.06
N LYS A 223 -9.69 6.12 -16.83
CA LYS A 223 -10.33 7.19 -16.04
C LYS A 223 -10.26 8.56 -16.72
N PHE A 224 -9.21 8.82 -17.49
CA PHE A 224 -8.96 10.11 -18.14
C PHE A 224 -9.40 10.14 -19.60
N PHE A 225 -9.61 8.98 -20.22
CA PHE A 225 -10.05 8.82 -21.60
C PHE A 225 -11.22 7.83 -21.71
N PRO A 226 -12.44 8.18 -21.24
CA PRO A 226 -13.58 7.26 -21.22
C PRO A 226 -13.91 6.68 -22.60
N ALA A 227 -13.78 7.47 -23.67
CA ALA A 227 -14.01 7.02 -25.04
C ALA A 227 -13.04 5.91 -25.51
N HIS A 228 -11.89 5.74 -24.83
CA HIS A 228 -10.89 4.72 -25.14
C HIS A 228 -10.90 3.56 -24.13
N GLN A 229 -11.76 3.61 -23.11
CA GLN A 229 -11.73 2.67 -22.00
C GLN A 229 -11.89 1.21 -22.45
N GLU A 230 -12.85 0.93 -23.33
CA GLU A 230 -13.05 -0.43 -23.87
C GLU A 230 -11.84 -0.91 -24.70
N ALA A 231 -11.25 -0.02 -25.49
CA ALA A 231 -10.07 -0.34 -26.29
C ALA A 231 -8.86 -0.64 -25.40
N PHE A 232 -8.67 0.14 -24.33
CA PHE A 232 -7.58 -0.09 -23.37
C PHE A 232 -7.73 -1.41 -22.62
N VAL A 233 -8.94 -1.73 -22.16
CA VAL A 233 -9.21 -3.00 -21.49
C VAL A 233 -8.93 -4.17 -22.44
N ARG A 234 -9.42 -4.10 -23.68
CA ARG A 234 -9.17 -5.14 -24.69
C ARG A 234 -7.69 -5.33 -25.00
N GLU A 235 -6.95 -4.24 -25.16
CA GLU A 235 -5.50 -4.28 -25.38
C GLU A 235 -4.78 -4.91 -24.17
N ALA A 236 -5.15 -4.51 -22.95
CA ALA A 236 -4.53 -5.01 -21.73
C ALA A 236 -4.82 -6.50 -21.50
N VAL A 237 -6.04 -6.97 -21.80
CA VAL A 237 -6.41 -8.39 -21.84
C VAL A 237 -5.53 -9.16 -22.82
N GLY A 238 -5.34 -8.63 -24.04
CA GLY A 238 -4.45 -9.22 -25.04
C GLY A 238 -3.02 -9.38 -24.54
N PHE A 239 -2.46 -8.34 -23.89
CA PHE A 239 -1.14 -8.43 -23.26
C PHE A 239 -1.11 -9.48 -22.15
N ALA A 240 -2.10 -9.50 -21.25
CA ALA A 240 -2.17 -10.46 -20.14
C ALA A 240 -2.19 -11.92 -20.64
N HIS A 241 -2.95 -12.22 -21.69
CA HIS A 241 -2.94 -13.55 -22.32
C HIS A 241 -1.58 -13.92 -22.92
N GLY A 242 -0.84 -12.95 -23.47
CA GLY A 242 0.47 -13.16 -24.08
C GLY A 242 1.65 -13.25 -23.11
N MET A 243 1.43 -13.05 -21.79
CA MET A 243 2.49 -13.11 -20.80
C MET A 243 2.97 -14.55 -20.56
N ALA A 244 4.26 -14.78 -20.75
CA ALA A 244 4.88 -16.09 -20.57
C ALA A 244 5.04 -16.46 -19.10
N ASP A 245 5.47 -15.51 -18.27
CA ASP A 245 5.63 -15.71 -16.83
C ASP A 245 4.25 -15.78 -16.14
N GLU A 246 3.99 -16.90 -15.47
CA GLU A 246 2.68 -17.17 -14.88
C GLU A 246 2.37 -16.28 -13.67
N MET A 247 3.40 -15.88 -12.93
CA MET A 247 3.26 -14.99 -11.77
C MET A 247 2.98 -13.57 -12.21
N GLU A 248 3.71 -13.04 -13.18
CA GLU A 248 3.43 -11.72 -13.76
C GLU A 248 2.05 -11.70 -14.42
N ARG A 249 1.66 -12.79 -15.12
CA ARG A 249 0.33 -12.96 -15.70
C ARG A 249 -0.77 -12.96 -14.64
N LEU A 250 -0.58 -13.66 -13.51
CA LEU A 250 -1.50 -13.62 -12.37
C LEU A 250 -1.69 -12.18 -11.85
N TYR A 251 -0.60 -11.43 -11.64
CA TYR A 251 -0.68 -10.05 -11.18
C TYR A 251 -1.38 -9.12 -12.17
N ALA A 252 -1.11 -9.30 -13.47
CA ALA A 252 -1.81 -8.58 -14.53
C ALA A 252 -3.33 -8.84 -14.46
N TRP A 253 -3.74 -10.10 -14.31
CA TRP A 253 -5.15 -10.45 -14.17
C TRP A 253 -5.80 -9.90 -12.90
N LEU A 254 -5.13 -9.96 -11.75
CA LEU A 254 -5.63 -9.34 -10.51
C LEU A 254 -5.87 -7.83 -10.66
N GLY A 255 -5.04 -7.16 -11.45
CA GLY A 255 -5.24 -5.75 -11.82
C GLY A 255 -6.45 -5.54 -12.74
N LEU A 256 -6.62 -6.43 -13.74
CA LEU A 256 -7.63 -6.31 -14.78
C LEU A 256 -9.04 -6.72 -14.34
N LEU A 257 -9.18 -7.75 -13.49
CA LEU A 257 -10.48 -8.33 -13.13
C LEU A 257 -11.51 -7.28 -12.71
N ARG A 258 -11.10 -6.23 -11.97
CA ARG A 258 -12.01 -5.14 -11.54
C ARG A 258 -12.63 -4.33 -12.69
N HIS A 259 -12.08 -4.42 -13.89
CA HIS A 259 -12.49 -3.69 -15.08
C HIS A 259 -13.24 -4.57 -16.10
N LEU A 260 -13.30 -5.88 -15.87
CA LEU A 260 -13.93 -6.84 -16.80
C LEU A 260 -15.41 -7.05 -16.46
N PRO A 261 -16.26 -7.37 -17.46
CA PRO A 261 -17.61 -7.85 -17.20
C PRO A 261 -17.60 -9.21 -16.48
N GLU A 262 -18.68 -9.53 -15.76
CA GLU A 262 -18.80 -10.78 -14.97
C GLU A 262 -18.58 -12.04 -15.82
N THR A 263 -18.96 -12.01 -17.09
CA THR A 263 -18.76 -13.15 -18.02
C THR A 263 -17.28 -13.44 -18.26
N GLU A 264 -16.45 -12.42 -18.47
CA GLU A 264 -15.00 -12.59 -18.67
C GLU A 264 -14.30 -12.95 -17.36
N LYS A 265 -14.74 -12.36 -16.23
CA LYS A 265 -14.26 -12.77 -14.90
C LYS A 265 -14.47 -14.27 -14.67
N ALA A 266 -15.66 -14.77 -14.97
CA ALA A 266 -16.01 -16.18 -14.79
C ALA A 266 -15.17 -17.13 -15.68
N GLU A 267 -14.71 -16.67 -16.85
CA GLU A 267 -13.83 -17.44 -17.73
C GLU A 267 -12.38 -17.50 -17.19
N ILE A 268 -11.86 -16.37 -16.72
CA ILE A 268 -10.46 -16.24 -16.30
C ILE A 268 -10.24 -16.79 -14.89
N TRP A 269 -11.18 -16.55 -13.99
CA TRP A 269 -11.03 -16.81 -12.55
C TRP A 269 -10.66 -18.26 -12.21
N PRO A 270 -11.29 -19.32 -12.78
CA PRO A 270 -10.97 -20.70 -12.44
C PRO A 270 -9.49 -21.05 -12.67
N GLY A 271 -8.90 -20.54 -13.76
CA GLY A 271 -7.48 -20.75 -14.07
C GLY A 271 -6.56 -20.08 -13.05
N LEU A 272 -6.91 -18.87 -12.60
CA LEU A 272 -6.15 -18.18 -11.55
C LEU A 272 -6.24 -18.92 -10.21
N TRP A 273 -7.43 -19.42 -9.86
CA TRP A 273 -7.64 -20.15 -8.62
C TRP A 273 -6.79 -21.43 -8.60
N VAL A 274 -6.87 -22.25 -9.66
CA VAL A 274 -6.08 -23.48 -9.79
C VAL A 274 -4.57 -23.21 -9.73
N PHE A 275 -4.11 -22.16 -10.42
CA PHE A 275 -2.70 -21.78 -10.39
C PHE A 275 -2.24 -21.47 -8.95
N VAL A 276 -2.99 -20.63 -8.23
CA VAL A 276 -2.66 -20.27 -6.85
C VAL A 276 -2.76 -21.47 -5.91
N GLN A 277 -3.73 -22.37 -6.12
CA GLN A 277 -3.84 -23.62 -5.34
C GLN A 277 -2.61 -24.51 -5.50
N GLY A 278 -1.98 -24.52 -6.68
CA GLY A 278 -0.78 -25.31 -6.98
C GLY A 278 0.53 -24.74 -6.42
N MET A 279 0.51 -23.58 -5.76
CA MET A 279 1.72 -22.95 -5.23
C MET A 279 2.24 -23.67 -3.98
N ASP A 280 3.57 -23.83 -3.90
CA ASP A 280 4.22 -24.55 -2.80
C ASP A 280 4.36 -23.71 -1.52
N ASP A 281 4.70 -22.42 -1.63
CA ASP A 281 4.92 -21.56 -0.46
C ASP A 281 3.58 -21.19 0.23
N PRO A 282 3.29 -21.70 1.44
CA PRO A 282 1.98 -21.50 2.06
C PRO A 282 1.66 -20.04 2.38
N SER A 283 2.69 -19.24 2.71
CA SER A 283 2.52 -17.83 3.07
C SER A 283 2.14 -17.00 1.86
N PHE A 284 2.84 -17.20 0.74
CA PHE A 284 2.61 -16.49 -0.51
C PHE A 284 1.33 -16.96 -1.18
N LYS A 285 1.08 -18.28 -1.17
CA LYS A 285 -0.18 -18.89 -1.60
C LYS A 285 -1.38 -18.27 -0.87
N ALA A 286 -1.37 -18.23 0.46
CA ALA A 286 -2.49 -17.69 1.22
C ALA A 286 -2.83 -16.23 0.86
N GLY A 287 -1.82 -15.37 0.70
CA GLY A 287 -2.03 -13.97 0.27
C GLY A 287 -2.65 -13.84 -1.12
N LEU A 288 -2.23 -14.68 -2.06
CA LEU A 288 -2.78 -14.69 -3.41
C LEU A 288 -4.19 -15.32 -3.44
N MET A 289 -4.43 -16.37 -2.65
CA MET A 289 -5.77 -16.96 -2.51
C MET A 289 -6.76 -15.91 -2.01
N MET A 290 -6.39 -15.12 -0.99
CA MET A 290 -7.23 -14.02 -0.53
C MET A 290 -7.52 -13.00 -1.64
N SER A 291 -6.55 -12.72 -2.50
CA SER A 291 -6.70 -11.75 -3.59
C SER A 291 -7.61 -12.28 -4.71
N VAL A 292 -7.46 -13.55 -5.09
CA VAL A 292 -8.26 -14.21 -6.14
C VAL A 292 -9.67 -14.53 -5.64
N ALA A 293 -9.85 -14.95 -4.38
CA ALA A 293 -11.15 -15.28 -3.79
C ALA A 293 -12.14 -14.10 -3.77
N ARG A 294 -11.63 -12.85 -3.75
CA ARG A 294 -12.47 -11.63 -3.84
C ARG A 294 -13.26 -11.54 -5.14
N PHE A 295 -12.76 -12.15 -6.20
CA PHE A 295 -13.37 -12.18 -7.53
C PHE A 295 -14.04 -13.51 -7.86
N ALA A 296 -14.18 -14.41 -6.86
CA ALA A 296 -14.87 -15.68 -7.05
C ALA A 296 -16.35 -15.47 -7.39
N PRO A 297 -16.94 -16.31 -8.26
CA PRO A 297 -18.38 -16.37 -8.46
C PRO A 297 -19.13 -16.52 -7.13
N ASP A 298 -20.31 -15.93 -7.01
CA ASP A 298 -21.05 -15.88 -5.73
C ASP A 298 -21.34 -17.28 -5.15
N GLU A 299 -21.56 -18.28 -6.02
CA GLU A 299 -21.81 -19.67 -5.64
C GLU A 299 -20.58 -20.36 -5.01
N GLU A 300 -19.37 -19.98 -5.43
CA GLU A 300 -18.10 -20.62 -5.02
C GLU A 300 -17.39 -19.83 -3.91
N LYS A 301 -17.78 -18.58 -3.71
CA LYS A 301 -17.14 -17.64 -2.78
C LYS A 301 -17.01 -18.20 -1.37
N ALA A 302 -18.05 -18.83 -0.84
CA ALA A 302 -18.03 -19.44 0.48
C ALA A 302 -16.99 -20.58 0.59
N ALA A 303 -16.93 -21.45 -0.41
CA ALA A 303 -15.96 -22.55 -0.46
C ALA A 303 -14.52 -22.02 -0.56
N CYS A 304 -14.29 -21.01 -1.40
CA CYS A 304 -12.98 -20.37 -1.55
C CYS A 304 -12.46 -19.81 -0.22
N TRP A 305 -13.30 -19.09 0.53
CA TRP A 305 -12.90 -18.54 1.84
C TRP A 305 -12.64 -19.61 2.89
N GLN A 306 -13.34 -20.74 2.86
CA GLN A 306 -13.03 -21.88 3.73
C GLN A 306 -11.67 -22.50 3.39
N GLU A 307 -11.34 -22.62 2.10
CA GLU A 307 -10.05 -23.14 1.67
C GLU A 307 -8.90 -22.19 2.03
N VAL A 308 -9.11 -20.87 1.90
CA VAL A 308 -8.15 -19.85 2.37
C VAL A 308 -7.91 -20.02 3.87
N LEU A 309 -8.98 -20.13 4.68
CA LEU A 309 -8.85 -20.31 6.13
C LEU A 309 -8.11 -21.60 6.48
N ALA A 310 -8.41 -22.70 5.79
CA ALA A 310 -7.70 -23.97 5.98
C ALA A 310 -6.21 -23.85 5.67
N THR A 311 -5.86 -23.17 4.58
CA THR A 311 -4.47 -22.90 4.19
C THR A 311 -3.76 -22.04 5.23
N VAL A 312 -4.39 -20.96 5.70
CA VAL A 312 -3.82 -20.08 6.73
C VAL A 312 -3.59 -20.82 8.05
N ARG A 313 -4.51 -21.72 8.44
CA ARG A 313 -4.35 -22.55 9.66
C ARG A 313 -3.21 -23.56 9.59
N GLN A 314 -2.79 -23.95 8.39
CA GLN A 314 -1.65 -24.83 8.17
C GLN A 314 -0.32 -24.06 8.10
N MET A 315 -0.36 -22.73 7.98
CA MET A 315 0.86 -21.92 8.00
C MET A 315 1.56 -22.02 9.36
N GLU A 316 2.88 -21.96 9.32
CA GLU A 316 3.75 -21.80 10.49
C GLU A 316 4.49 -20.47 10.42
N GLY A 317 4.95 -19.98 11.57
CA GLY A 317 5.77 -18.78 11.67
C GLY A 317 5.01 -17.46 11.78
N VAL A 318 5.77 -16.37 11.71
CA VAL A 318 5.32 -15.03 12.12
C VAL A 318 4.21 -14.43 11.25
N ARG A 319 3.94 -14.93 10.04
CA ARG A 319 2.89 -14.36 9.16
C ARG A 319 1.48 -14.88 9.43
N ARG A 320 1.36 -16.03 10.08
CA ARG A 320 0.05 -16.67 10.33
C ARG A 320 -0.90 -15.76 11.12
N PRO A 321 -0.51 -15.14 12.25
CA PRO A 321 -1.41 -14.28 13.00
C PRO A 321 -1.98 -13.13 12.17
N THR A 322 -1.15 -12.48 11.34
CA THR A 322 -1.57 -11.39 10.44
C THR A 322 -2.59 -11.88 9.41
N MET A 323 -2.37 -13.05 8.81
CA MET A 323 -3.29 -13.62 7.82
C MET A 323 -4.63 -14.01 8.45
N LEU A 324 -4.63 -14.58 9.66
CA LEU A 324 -5.85 -14.86 10.41
C LEU A 324 -6.61 -13.58 10.75
N ALA A 325 -5.89 -12.52 11.18
CA ALA A 325 -6.48 -11.22 11.45
C ALA A 325 -7.15 -10.62 10.21
N LEU A 326 -6.52 -10.70 9.03
CA LEU A 326 -7.13 -10.25 7.77
C LEU A 326 -8.41 -11.02 7.42
N LEU A 327 -8.48 -12.32 7.77
CA LEU A 327 -9.69 -13.11 7.55
C LEU A 327 -10.86 -12.69 8.46
N CYS A 328 -10.59 -12.13 9.66
CA CYS A 328 -11.63 -11.59 10.55
C CYS A 328 -12.52 -10.54 9.88
N GLU A 329 -11.96 -9.71 9.01
CA GLU A 329 -12.72 -8.68 8.27
C GLU A 329 -13.65 -9.30 7.22
N THR A 330 -13.24 -10.42 6.62
CA THR A 330 -13.89 -11.03 5.46
C THR A 330 -14.95 -12.07 5.81
N LEU A 331 -14.83 -12.73 6.97
CA LEU A 331 -15.71 -13.83 7.37
C LEU A 331 -17.01 -13.34 8.06
N PRO A 332 -18.07 -14.17 8.04
CA PRO A 332 -19.34 -13.84 8.71
C PRO A 332 -19.16 -13.53 10.20
N GLU A 333 -19.95 -12.60 10.73
CA GLU A 333 -19.84 -12.11 12.12
C GLU A 333 -19.86 -13.23 13.18
N ALA A 334 -20.61 -14.30 12.94
CA ALA A 334 -20.72 -15.45 13.84
C ALA A 334 -19.39 -16.19 14.08
N ALA A 335 -18.44 -16.13 13.13
CA ALA A 335 -17.14 -16.79 13.25
C ALA A 335 -16.06 -15.89 13.88
N ARG A 336 -16.32 -14.58 14.02
CA ARG A 336 -15.32 -13.59 14.45
C ARG A 336 -14.83 -13.80 15.88
N PRO A 337 -15.67 -14.10 16.90
CA PRO A 337 -15.18 -14.24 18.28
C PRO A 337 -14.16 -15.38 18.45
N ALA A 338 -14.45 -16.56 17.88
CA ALA A 338 -13.55 -17.72 17.99
C ALA A 338 -12.22 -17.48 17.27
N MET A 339 -12.24 -16.79 16.13
CA MET A 339 -11.03 -16.45 15.39
C MET A 339 -10.24 -15.34 16.07
N LEU A 340 -10.92 -14.38 16.70
CA LEU A 340 -10.28 -13.37 17.54
C LEU A 340 -9.52 -14.05 18.69
N ASP A 341 -10.14 -15.00 19.39
CA ASP A 341 -9.47 -15.77 20.44
C ASP A 341 -8.28 -16.59 19.90
N GLU A 342 -8.42 -17.19 18.70
CA GLU A 342 -7.34 -17.93 18.02
C GLU A 342 -6.13 -17.02 17.71
N VAL A 343 -6.38 -15.78 17.23
CA VAL A 343 -5.32 -14.80 16.96
C VAL A 343 -4.70 -14.28 18.25
N LEU A 344 -5.52 -13.95 19.24
CA LEU A 344 -5.09 -13.42 20.54
C LEU A 344 -4.25 -14.40 21.37
N ALA A 345 -4.37 -15.71 21.10
CA ALA A 345 -3.53 -16.74 21.69
C ALA A 345 -2.10 -16.76 21.11
N GLN A 346 -1.87 -16.11 19.97
CA GLN A 346 -0.60 -16.12 19.22
C GLN A 346 0.21 -14.82 19.36
N ILE A 347 -0.33 -13.77 20.00
CA ILE A 347 0.31 -12.44 20.11
C ILE A 347 0.44 -11.92 21.55
#